data_AF-A0A955F485-F1
#
_entry.id   AF-A0A955F485-F1
#
_cell.length_a   1.000
_cell.length_b   1.000
_cell.length_c   1.000
_cell.angle_alpha   90.00
_cell.angle_beta   90.00
_cell.angle_gamma   90.00
#
_symmetry.space_group_name_H-M   'P 1'
#
loop_
_entity.id
_entity.type
_entity.pdbx_description
1 polymer ?
#
loop_
_entity_poly.entity_id
_entity_poly.type
_entity_poly.pdbx_seq_one_letter_code
_entity_poly.pdbx_strand_id
1 'polypeptide(L)'
;MAAPRRALFLMVLLVGMVGFATVSAQTPVVPKRGWIEARKGKDRPRNNPNPSPNPGATPKPEADKPAIPPAELRRAESLLKVFERRARSLQDERQHGKITLLHPSGRREVFAFQCLRRADKDGGQEFLLRHQRRGDLPRVAVLGQRAAKGPTMIWKHRPEARATEPVPPGTQRHLEGSALILEDFFDFDLGRGRVEYLGHAVVAGKPALLLGQKAADDEPNRRLWVRTDTRVIARVEEYAEDPEKPTRRLVLDDAVRVGVHLRPRRILIEDLARGMSVLVEIESHEINAGTAGISFGPEELKAALDIP
;
A
#
# COMPACT_ATOMS: atom_id res chain seq x y z
N MET A 1 -23.89 -62.58 1.11
CA MET A 1 -23.76 -61.16 1.50
C MET A 1 -23.01 -60.45 0.39
N ALA A 2 -23.54 -59.30 -0.02
CA ALA A 2 -23.28 -58.67 -1.31
C ALA A 2 -21.85 -58.12 -1.47
N ALA A 3 -21.25 -58.39 -2.63
CA ALA A 3 -20.44 -57.41 -3.36
C ALA A 3 -21.34 -56.76 -4.43
N PRO A 4 -20.90 -55.75 -5.22
CA PRO A 4 -19.84 -54.75 -5.10
C PRO A 4 -20.40 -53.32 -5.39
N ARG A 5 -19.56 -52.26 -5.43
CA ARG A 5 -19.73 -51.18 -6.43
C ARG A 5 -18.44 -50.36 -6.64
N ARG A 6 -17.96 -50.44 -7.89
CA ARG A 6 -16.91 -49.65 -8.54
C ARG A 6 -17.45 -48.26 -8.94
N ALA A 7 -16.56 -47.27 -9.05
CA ALA A 7 -16.49 -46.25 -10.12
C ALA A 7 -15.21 -45.43 -9.82
N LEU A 8 -14.08 -45.52 -10.53
CA LEU A 8 -13.78 -45.42 -11.97
C LEU A 8 -13.87 -43.98 -12.51
N PHE A 9 -12.66 -43.43 -12.82
CA PHE A 9 -12.27 -42.55 -13.94
C PHE A 9 -13.05 -41.25 -14.23
N LEU A 10 -12.34 -40.14 -14.53
CA LEU A 10 -11.89 -39.78 -15.90
C LEU A 10 -11.31 -38.33 -15.98
N MET A 11 -10.17 -38.22 -16.69
CA MET A 11 -9.59 -37.17 -17.57
C MET A 11 -10.12 -35.71 -17.52
N VAL A 12 -9.30 -34.68 -17.78
CA VAL A 12 -8.86 -34.27 -19.15
C VAL A 12 -7.55 -33.47 -19.15
N LEU A 13 -6.76 -33.79 -20.20
CA LEU A 13 -5.51 -33.22 -20.73
C LEU A 13 -5.64 -31.80 -21.35
N LEU A 14 -4.49 -31.12 -21.48
CA LEU A 14 -3.83 -30.58 -22.72
C LEU A 14 -3.11 -29.24 -22.42
N VAL A 15 -1.77 -29.22 -22.46
CA VAL A 15 -0.88 -28.87 -23.59
C VAL A 15 -0.88 -27.38 -23.95
N GLY A 16 0.31 -26.79 -23.91
CA GLY A 16 0.61 -25.48 -24.46
C GLY A 16 2.09 -25.12 -24.33
N MET A 17 2.97 -25.83 -25.05
CA MET A 17 4.31 -25.33 -25.39
C MET A 17 4.15 -24.15 -26.35
N VAL A 18 4.64 -22.96 -25.99
CA VAL A 18 5.03 -21.92 -26.96
C VAL A 18 6.21 -21.11 -26.41
N GLY A 19 7.34 -21.23 -27.11
CA GLY A 19 8.30 -20.16 -27.44
C GLY A 19 8.79 -19.20 -26.36
N PHE A 20 10.00 -19.45 -25.86
CA PHE A 20 10.85 -18.39 -25.30
C PHE A 20 11.35 -17.51 -26.45
N ALA A 21 10.75 -16.32 -26.61
CA ALA A 21 11.37 -15.20 -27.30
C ALA A 21 12.05 -14.33 -26.23
N THR A 22 13.38 -14.32 -26.25
CA THR A 22 14.20 -13.36 -25.49
C THR A 22 13.92 -11.95 -25.99
N VAL A 23 13.24 -11.14 -25.17
CA VAL A 23 13.14 -9.69 -25.39
C VAL A 23 14.13 -9.00 -24.48
N SER A 24 15.13 -8.41 -25.11
CA SER A 24 16.14 -7.51 -24.55
C SER A 24 15.51 -6.47 -23.62
N ALA A 25 16.10 -6.30 -22.43
CA ALA A 25 15.77 -5.24 -21.50
C ALA A 25 15.96 -3.87 -22.19
N GLN A 26 14.86 -3.14 -22.40
CA GLN A 26 14.90 -1.72 -22.71
C GLN A 26 14.83 -0.94 -21.41
N THR A 27 15.85 -0.12 -21.17
CA THR A 27 15.92 0.86 -20.09
C THR A 27 14.78 1.88 -20.24
N PRO A 28 13.97 2.17 -19.21
CA PRO A 28 12.96 3.21 -19.31
C PRO A 28 13.62 4.60 -19.35
N VAL A 29 13.35 5.32 -20.44
CA VAL A 29 13.65 6.74 -20.63
C VAL A 29 12.77 7.55 -19.67
N VAL A 30 13.40 8.32 -18.79
CA VAL A 30 12.73 9.31 -17.94
C VAL A 30 12.30 10.49 -18.81
N PRO A 31 11.00 10.86 -18.88
CA PRO A 31 10.59 12.02 -19.63
C PRO A 31 11.01 13.31 -18.90
N LYS A 32 11.87 14.10 -19.54
CA LYS A 32 12.14 15.49 -19.15
C LYS A 32 10.87 16.31 -19.35
N ARG A 33 10.25 16.79 -18.26
CA ARG A 33 9.20 17.82 -18.35
C ARG A 33 9.82 19.19 -18.46
N GLY A 34 9.41 19.90 -19.52
CA GLY A 34 9.76 21.27 -19.84
C GLY A 34 9.22 22.26 -18.82
N TRP A 35 9.98 23.32 -18.67
CA TRP A 35 9.71 24.50 -17.87
C TRP A 35 8.56 25.31 -18.50
N ILE A 36 7.58 25.72 -17.70
CA ILE A 36 6.59 26.73 -18.10
C ILE A 36 7.11 28.10 -17.64
N GLU A 37 7.16 29.01 -18.60
CA GLU A 37 7.62 30.38 -18.48
C GLU A 37 6.82 31.21 -17.47
N ALA A 38 7.56 32.00 -16.69
CA ALA A 38 7.03 33.04 -15.83
C ALA A 38 6.46 34.20 -16.66
N ARG A 39 5.16 34.46 -16.55
CA ARG A 39 4.57 35.73 -16.99
C ARG A 39 4.61 36.75 -15.86
N LYS A 40 5.48 37.74 -16.04
CA LYS A 40 5.42 39.07 -15.40
C LYS A 40 4.11 39.76 -15.78
N GLY A 41 3.45 40.39 -14.81
CA GLY A 41 2.21 41.13 -15.09
C GLY A 41 1.68 41.96 -13.92
N LYS A 42 2.37 43.06 -13.64
CA LYS A 42 1.84 44.39 -13.25
C LYS A 42 0.92 44.52 -12.04
N ASP A 43 1.42 45.32 -11.10
CA ASP A 43 0.72 46.08 -10.06
C ASP A 43 -0.60 46.70 -10.53
N ARG A 44 -1.63 46.57 -9.70
CA ARG A 44 -2.71 47.55 -9.58
C ARG A 44 -3.15 47.72 -8.12
N PRO A 45 -3.59 48.93 -7.75
CA PRO A 45 -3.59 49.38 -6.37
C PRO A 45 -4.84 48.98 -5.57
N ARG A 46 -4.63 48.95 -4.24
CA ARG A 46 -5.65 48.91 -3.20
C ARG A 46 -6.70 50.01 -3.39
N ASN A 47 -7.96 49.62 -3.50
CA ASN A 47 -9.10 50.25 -2.84
C ASN A 47 -10.39 49.57 -3.30
N ASN A 48 -11.07 48.86 -2.40
CA ASN A 48 -12.53 48.88 -2.38
C ASN A 48 -13.05 48.55 -0.97
N PRO A 49 -14.03 49.31 -0.46
CA PRO A 49 -14.63 49.08 0.84
C PRO A 49 -15.51 47.83 0.83
N ASN A 50 -15.48 47.16 1.97
CA ASN A 50 -16.22 45.95 2.31
C ASN A 50 -17.74 46.23 2.33
N PRO A 51 -18.59 45.56 1.51
CA PRO A 51 -20.03 45.56 1.75
C PRO A 51 -20.39 44.50 2.79
N SER A 52 -21.20 44.92 3.77
CA SER A 52 -21.79 44.08 4.82
C SER A 52 -22.46 42.81 4.27
N PRO A 53 -22.48 41.70 5.05
CA PRO A 53 -23.06 40.44 4.61
C PRO A 53 -24.58 40.56 4.50
N ASN A 54 -25.12 40.08 3.38
CA ASN A 54 -26.54 40.00 3.10
C ASN A 54 -27.13 38.83 3.93
N PRO A 55 -28.02 39.05 4.92
CA PRO A 55 -28.64 37.98 5.68
C PRO A 55 -29.80 37.42 4.86
N GLY A 56 -29.52 36.53 3.90
CA GLY A 56 -30.57 35.98 3.05
C GLY A 56 -30.14 35.02 1.95
N ALA A 57 -28.87 34.62 1.88
CA ALA A 57 -28.45 33.59 0.93
C ALA A 57 -28.71 32.20 1.54
N THR A 58 -29.91 31.67 1.32
CA THR A 58 -30.17 30.23 1.48
C THR A 58 -29.17 29.48 0.60
N PRO A 59 -28.38 28.53 1.13
CA PRO A 59 -27.52 27.72 0.28
C PRO A 59 -28.39 27.02 -0.76
N LYS A 60 -28.11 27.26 -2.05
CA LYS A 60 -28.70 26.47 -3.14
C LYS A 60 -28.40 25.00 -2.84
N PRO A 61 -29.40 24.10 -2.92
CA PRO A 61 -29.14 22.67 -2.78
C PRO A 61 -28.11 22.28 -3.84
N GLU A 62 -27.02 21.63 -3.41
CA GLU A 62 -26.05 21.01 -4.31
C GLU A 62 -26.81 20.19 -5.34
N ALA A 63 -26.71 20.58 -6.60
CA ALA A 63 -27.34 19.90 -7.71
C ALA A 63 -26.96 18.42 -7.72
N ASP A 64 -27.97 17.60 -7.98
CA ASP A 64 -27.96 16.14 -8.11
C ASP A 64 -26.60 15.56 -8.53
N LYS A 65 -25.86 15.03 -7.56
CA LYS A 65 -24.91 13.96 -7.86
C LYS A 65 -25.76 12.78 -8.35
N PRO A 66 -25.52 12.22 -9.55
CA PRO A 66 -26.32 11.11 -10.04
C PRO A 66 -26.27 9.97 -9.02
N ALA A 67 -27.44 9.60 -8.51
CA ALA A 67 -27.57 8.50 -7.57
C ALA A 67 -27.01 7.24 -8.24
N ILE A 68 -25.93 6.70 -7.68
CA ILE A 68 -25.30 5.46 -8.15
C ILE A 68 -26.39 4.38 -8.16
N PRO A 69 -26.62 3.68 -9.29
CA PRO A 69 -27.62 2.62 -9.34
C PRO A 69 -27.35 1.59 -8.24
N PRO A 70 -28.36 1.19 -7.43
CA PRO A 70 -28.18 0.29 -6.29
C PRO A 70 -27.50 -1.06 -6.60
N ALA A 71 -27.43 -1.46 -7.86
CA ALA A 71 -26.74 -2.66 -8.32
C ALA A 71 -25.21 -2.48 -8.39
N GLU A 72 -24.72 -1.30 -8.79
CA GLU A 72 -23.28 -1.01 -8.90
C GLU A 72 -22.65 -0.85 -7.52
N LEU A 73 -23.36 -0.20 -6.58
CA LEU A 73 -22.96 -0.10 -5.18
C LEU A 73 -22.83 -1.50 -4.55
N ARG A 74 -23.84 -2.35 -4.72
CA ARG A 74 -23.81 -3.74 -4.23
C ARG A 74 -22.69 -4.57 -4.86
N ARG A 75 -22.36 -4.31 -6.13
CA ARG A 75 -21.24 -4.97 -6.81
C ARG A 75 -19.89 -4.51 -6.26
N ALA A 76 -19.72 -3.21 -6.00
CA ALA A 76 -18.53 -2.66 -5.37
C ALA A 76 -18.34 -3.23 -3.95
N GLU A 77 -19.38 -3.25 -3.12
CA GLU A 77 -19.36 -3.85 -1.78
C GLU A 77 -19.03 -5.34 -1.79
N SER A 78 -19.63 -6.10 -2.72
CA SER A 78 -19.32 -7.53 -2.89
C SER A 78 -17.86 -7.74 -3.29
N LEU A 79 -17.33 -6.92 -4.19
CA LEU A 79 -15.93 -6.98 -4.62
C LEU A 79 -14.97 -6.58 -3.50
N LEU A 80 -15.33 -5.60 -2.66
CA LEU A 80 -14.58 -5.22 -1.46
C LEU A 80 -14.49 -6.37 -0.46
N LYS A 81 -15.60 -7.06 -0.18
CA LYS A 81 -15.61 -8.26 0.69
C LYS A 81 -14.79 -9.42 0.14
N VAL A 82 -14.69 -9.55 -1.19
CA VAL A 82 -13.81 -10.55 -1.81
C VAL A 82 -12.36 -10.10 -1.75
N PHE A 83 -12.10 -8.80 -1.95
CA PHE A 83 -10.76 -8.24 -1.80
C PHE A 83 -10.26 -8.42 -0.37
N GLU A 84 -11.01 -8.03 0.67
CA GLU A 84 -10.59 -8.17 2.07
C GLU A 84 -10.22 -9.62 2.41
N ARG A 85 -11.05 -10.58 1.98
CA ARG A 85 -10.78 -12.01 2.18
C ARG A 85 -9.56 -12.53 1.42
N ARG A 86 -9.19 -11.91 0.30
CA ARG A 86 -8.00 -12.26 -0.49
C ARG A 86 -6.76 -11.49 -0.05
N ALA A 87 -6.94 -10.28 0.47
CA ALA A 87 -5.86 -9.40 0.89
C ALA A 87 -5.36 -9.82 2.26
N ARG A 88 -6.26 -10.01 3.24
CA ARG A 88 -5.89 -10.50 4.57
C ARG A 88 -5.38 -11.93 4.48
N SER A 89 -4.11 -12.10 4.83
CA SER A 89 -3.63 -13.42 5.21
C SER A 89 -3.86 -13.56 6.71
N LEU A 90 -4.66 -14.56 7.10
CA LEU A 90 -4.69 -15.01 8.49
C LEU A 90 -3.47 -15.89 8.83
N GLN A 91 -2.63 -16.14 7.83
CA GLN A 91 -1.43 -16.96 7.92
C GLN A 91 -0.21 -16.07 8.10
N ASP A 92 0.79 -16.64 8.74
CA ASP A 92 2.11 -16.04 8.85
C ASP A 92 2.81 -15.97 7.49
N GLU A 93 3.44 -14.85 7.21
CA GLU A 93 4.11 -14.58 5.96
C GLU A 93 5.57 -14.18 6.19
N ARG A 94 6.43 -14.56 5.24
CA ARG A 94 7.82 -14.08 5.16
C ARG A 94 8.04 -13.47 3.78
N GLN A 95 8.58 -12.26 3.76
CA GLN A 95 8.98 -11.57 2.54
C GLN A 95 10.46 -11.26 2.59
N HIS A 96 11.14 -11.42 1.46
CA HIS A 96 12.50 -10.94 1.24
C HIS A 96 12.50 -10.11 -0.04
N GLY A 97 13.17 -8.97 0.00
CA GLY A 97 13.28 -8.12 -1.16
C GLY A 97 14.29 -7.00 -1.00
N LYS A 98 14.14 -6.00 -1.88
CA LYS A 98 14.94 -4.78 -1.89
C LYS A 98 14.05 -3.56 -1.74
N ILE A 99 14.57 -2.57 -1.04
CA ILE A 99 14.01 -1.23 -0.98
C ILE A 99 15.04 -0.30 -1.63
N THR A 100 14.61 0.42 -2.65
CA THR A 100 15.39 1.47 -3.31
C THR A 100 14.79 2.82 -2.94
N LEU A 101 15.58 3.66 -2.26
CA LEU A 101 15.24 5.06 -1.98
C LEU A 101 15.71 5.93 -3.14
N LEU A 102 14.83 6.80 -3.63
CA LEU A 102 15.08 7.76 -4.71
C LEU A 102 14.87 9.17 -4.15
N HIS A 103 15.96 9.91 -4.03
CA HIS A 103 15.94 11.28 -3.51
C HIS A 103 15.73 12.30 -4.64
N PRO A 104 15.14 13.48 -4.34
CA PRO A 104 15.02 14.59 -5.28
C PRO A 104 16.35 15.03 -5.90
N SER A 105 17.45 14.84 -5.19
CA SER A 105 18.81 15.15 -5.66
C SER A 105 19.32 14.18 -6.74
N GLY A 106 18.58 13.11 -7.06
CA GLY A 106 19.02 12.03 -7.93
C GLY A 106 19.85 10.95 -7.22
N ARG A 107 20.13 11.14 -5.93
CA ARG A 107 20.81 10.12 -5.10
C ARG A 107 19.93 8.87 -4.97
N ARG A 108 20.56 7.70 -5.05
CA ARG A 108 19.91 6.39 -4.93
C ARG A 108 20.57 5.59 -3.81
N GLU A 109 19.76 5.06 -2.91
CA GLU A 109 20.20 4.12 -1.88
C GLU A 109 19.41 2.82 -2.01
N VAL A 110 20.06 1.68 -1.80
CA VAL A 110 19.42 0.37 -1.93
C VAL A 110 19.80 -0.51 -0.75
N PHE A 111 18.81 -1.11 -0.11
CA PHE A 111 19.04 -2.10 0.94
C PHE A 111 18.12 -3.31 0.76
N ALA A 112 18.59 -4.45 1.24
CA ALA A 112 17.78 -5.65 1.32
C ALA A 112 16.98 -5.66 2.61
N PHE A 113 15.79 -6.24 2.60
CA PHE A 113 14.94 -6.37 3.78
C PHE A 113 14.36 -7.77 3.90
N GLN A 114 14.13 -8.20 5.12
CA GLN A 114 13.22 -9.30 5.41
C GLN A 114 12.09 -8.78 6.29
N CYS A 115 10.86 -9.16 5.98
CA CYS A 115 9.69 -8.86 6.79
C CYS A 115 8.99 -10.17 7.15
N LEU A 116 8.80 -10.39 8.45
CA LEU A 116 7.91 -11.42 8.99
C LEU A 116 6.62 -10.75 9.39
N ARG A 117 5.49 -11.35 9.03
CA ARG A 117 4.16 -10.79 9.32
C ARG A 117 3.25 -11.90 9.81
N ARG A 118 2.36 -11.59 10.74
CA ARG A 118 1.31 -12.52 11.15
C ARG A 118 0.07 -11.79 11.63
N ALA A 119 -1.07 -12.46 11.55
CA ALA A 119 -2.25 -12.06 12.30
C ALA A 119 -2.05 -12.44 13.78
N ASP A 120 -2.42 -11.52 14.66
CA ASP A 120 -2.53 -11.80 16.10
C ASP A 120 -3.82 -12.58 16.38
N LYS A 121 -3.84 -13.34 17.48
CA LYS A 121 -4.96 -14.20 17.89
C LYS A 121 -6.26 -13.42 18.09
N ASP A 122 -6.16 -12.16 18.50
CA ASP A 122 -7.31 -11.28 18.73
C ASP A 122 -7.71 -10.49 17.46
N GLY A 123 -7.21 -10.90 16.29
CA GLY A 123 -7.49 -10.25 15.00
C GLY A 123 -6.64 -9.00 14.74
N GLY A 124 -5.64 -8.73 15.58
CA GLY A 124 -4.60 -7.75 15.33
C GLY A 124 -3.62 -8.20 14.25
N GLN A 125 -2.59 -7.39 14.02
CA GLN A 125 -1.52 -7.68 13.06
C GLN A 125 -0.19 -7.29 13.65
N GLU A 126 0.82 -8.10 13.36
CA GLU A 126 2.18 -7.88 13.81
C GLU A 126 3.14 -8.02 12.64
N PHE A 127 4.16 -7.17 12.60
CA PHE A 127 5.27 -7.33 11.66
C PHE A 127 6.62 -7.11 12.35
N LEU A 128 7.62 -7.84 11.89
CA LEU A 128 9.02 -7.68 12.23
C LEU A 128 9.80 -7.46 10.93
N LEU A 129 10.24 -6.24 10.71
CA LEU A 129 11.07 -5.83 9.59
C LEU A 129 12.52 -5.79 10.05
N ARG A 130 13.43 -6.34 9.24
CA ARG A 130 14.87 -6.19 9.43
C ARG A 130 15.55 -5.76 8.13
N HIS A 131 16.47 -4.81 8.24
CA HIS A 131 17.38 -4.47 7.16
C HIS A 131 18.52 -5.48 7.12
N GLN A 132 18.66 -6.18 6.00
CA GLN A 132 19.83 -7.01 5.74
C GLN A 132 20.94 -6.09 5.22
N ARG A 133 22.10 -6.12 5.87
CA ARG A 133 23.20 -5.20 5.61
C ARG A 133 23.65 -5.30 4.15
N ARG A 134 23.45 -4.22 3.38
CA ARG A 134 24.10 -3.98 2.09
C ARG A 134 24.48 -2.50 2.01
N GLY A 135 25.78 -2.22 1.85
CA GLY A 135 26.32 -0.86 1.79
C GLY A 135 26.45 -0.18 3.17
N ASP A 136 26.34 1.15 3.17
CA ASP A 136 26.60 2.02 4.33
C ASP A 136 25.37 2.25 5.21
N LEU A 137 24.23 1.61 4.90
CA LEU A 137 23.01 1.81 5.67
C LEU A 137 23.07 1.04 7.01
N PRO A 138 22.69 1.69 8.12
CA PRO A 138 22.69 1.05 9.43
C PRO A 138 21.72 -0.13 9.45
N ARG A 139 22.10 -1.18 10.18
CA ARG A 139 21.18 -2.29 10.45
C ARG A 139 20.07 -1.78 11.35
N VAL A 140 18.83 -2.03 10.96
CA VAL A 140 17.66 -1.58 11.71
C VAL A 140 16.68 -2.73 11.78
N ALA A 141 16.12 -2.94 12.95
CA ALA A 141 14.94 -3.78 13.14
C ALA A 141 13.76 -2.89 13.58
N VAL A 142 12.58 -3.19 13.03
CA VAL A 142 11.33 -2.51 13.38
C VAL A 142 10.28 -3.56 13.69
N LEU A 143 9.59 -3.37 14.81
CA LEU A 143 8.48 -4.19 15.25
C LEU A 143 7.24 -3.30 15.24
N GLY A 144 6.22 -3.70 14.49
CA GLY A 144 4.93 -3.04 14.51
C GLY A 144 3.86 -3.99 15.03
N GLN A 145 3.01 -3.50 15.92
CA GLN A 145 1.84 -4.20 16.45
C GLN A 145 0.62 -3.31 16.30
N ARG A 146 -0.40 -3.82 15.63
CA ARG A 146 -1.68 -3.17 15.43
C ARG A 146 -2.77 -4.05 15.97
N ALA A 147 -3.27 -3.71 17.16
CA ALA A 147 -4.41 -4.41 17.76
C ALA A 147 -5.67 -4.24 16.89
N ALA A 148 -6.63 -5.18 17.01
CA ALA A 148 -7.93 -5.07 16.35
C ALA A 148 -8.70 -3.82 16.82
N LYS A 149 -8.52 -3.47 18.10
CA LYS A 149 -9.00 -2.23 18.72
C LYS A 149 -7.85 -1.60 19.49
N GLY A 150 -7.56 -0.32 19.26
CA GLY A 150 -6.52 0.42 19.96
C GLY A 150 -5.44 0.99 19.04
N PRO A 151 -4.44 1.68 19.63
CA PRO A 151 -3.40 2.36 18.88
C PRO A 151 -2.41 1.40 18.23
N THR A 152 -1.78 1.86 17.15
CA THR A 152 -0.67 1.15 16.51
C THR A 152 0.62 1.45 17.26
N MET A 153 1.23 0.41 17.82
CA MET A 153 2.49 0.47 18.55
C MET A 153 3.63 0.07 17.63
N ILE A 154 4.71 0.86 17.64
CA ILE A 154 5.88 0.58 16.81
C ILE A 154 7.14 0.82 17.64
N TRP A 155 8.10 -0.10 17.54
CA TRP A 155 9.42 0.00 18.16
C TRP A 155 10.50 -0.12 17.10
N LYS A 156 11.60 0.59 17.31
CA LYS A 156 12.76 0.57 16.43
C LYS A 156 14.01 0.27 17.24
N HIS A 157 14.85 -0.60 16.72
CA HIS A 157 16.16 -0.90 17.30
C HIS A 157 17.28 -0.56 16.32
N ARG A 158 18.27 0.18 16.82
CA ARG A 158 19.51 0.52 16.10
C ARG A 158 20.70 -0.01 16.91
N PRO A 159 21.55 -0.90 16.36
CA PRO A 159 22.70 -1.44 17.06
C PRO A 159 23.67 -0.37 17.56
N GLU A 160 23.86 0.69 16.77
CA GLU A 160 24.76 1.80 17.09
C GLU A 160 24.32 2.58 18.34
N ALA A 161 23.01 2.74 18.53
CA ALA A 161 22.44 3.39 19.70
C ALA A 161 22.32 2.45 20.90
N ARG A 162 22.46 1.12 20.69
CA ARG A 162 22.24 0.06 21.70
C ARG A 162 20.90 0.19 22.44
N ALA A 163 19.92 0.83 21.82
CA ALA A 163 18.64 1.16 22.41
C ALA A 163 17.49 0.70 21.51
N THR A 164 16.43 0.24 22.15
CA THR A 164 15.13 -0.01 21.53
C THR A 164 14.20 1.12 21.95
N GLU A 165 13.69 1.86 20.99
CA GLU A 165 12.92 3.08 21.22
C GLU A 165 11.50 2.91 20.67
N PRO A 166 10.45 3.30 21.42
CA PRO A 166 9.12 3.40 20.86
C PRO A 166 9.08 4.55 19.84
N VAL A 167 8.41 4.32 18.71
CA VAL A 167 8.15 5.34 17.69
C VAL A 167 6.82 6.02 18.05
N PRO A 168 6.84 7.32 18.41
CA PRO A 168 5.63 8.03 18.83
C PRO A 168 4.51 7.95 17.79
N PRO A 169 3.23 7.89 18.21
CA PRO A 169 2.11 8.09 17.30
C PRO A 169 2.14 9.51 16.73
N GLY A 170 1.71 9.67 15.47
CA GLY A 170 1.65 10.98 14.81
C GLY A 170 2.22 10.97 13.39
N THR A 171 2.06 12.13 12.74
CA THR A 171 2.39 12.33 11.33
C THR A 171 3.85 12.03 11.07
N GLN A 172 4.09 11.05 10.18
CA GLN A 172 5.36 10.77 9.52
C GLN A 172 6.30 9.77 10.22
N ARG A 173 5.80 8.58 10.55
CA ARG A 173 6.62 7.38 10.83
C ARG A 173 7.29 6.84 9.56
N HIS A 174 8.12 7.65 8.91
CA HIS A 174 8.83 7.23 7.70
C HIS A 174 9.98 6.29 8.02
N LEU A 175 10.15 5.26 7.19
CA LEU A 175 11.35 4.44 7.22
C LEU A 175 12.53 5.27 6.70
N GLU A 176 13.46 5.62 7.58
CA GLU A 176 14.67 6.40 7.29
C GLU A 176 14.41 7.69 6.46
N GLY A 177 13.33 8.41 6.79
CA GLY A 177 12.99 9.66 6.10
C GLY A 177 12.48 9.50 4.66
N SER A 178 12.17 8.27 4.24
CA SER A 178 11.69 7.96 2.90
C SER A 178 10.18 8.19 2.70
N ALA A 179 9.65 7.90 1.51
CA ALA A 179 8.20 7.93 1.24
C ALA A 179 7.44 6.71 1.83
N LEU A 180 8.16 5.67 2.26
CA LEU A 180 7.60 4.49 2.90
C LEU A 180 7.34 4.80 4.38
N ILE A 181 6.12 4.57 4.86
CA ILE A 181 5.75 4.69 6.27
C ILE A 181 5.69 3.30 6.91
N LEU A 182 5.95 3.23 8.22
CA LEU A 182 5.99 1.95 8.93
C LEU A 182 4.63 1.26 8.94
N GLU A 183 3.54 2.01 8.84
CA GLU A 183 2.19 1.49 8.72
C GLU A 183 1.93 0.72 7.41
N ASP A 184 2.72 0.94 6.35
CA ASP A 184 2.54 0.24 5.07
C ASP A 184 2.85 -1.26 5.16
N PHE A 185 3.55 -1.70 6.20
CA PHE A 185 3.87 -3.11 6.41
C PHE A 185 2.69 -3.91 6.96
N PHE A 186 1.69 -3.24 7.52
CA PHE A 186 0.44 -3.87 7.90
C PHE A 186 -0.43 -4.14 6.66
N ASP A 187 -1.32 -5.12 6.75
CA ASP A 187 -2.26 -5.39 5.67
C ASP A 187 -3.24 -4.22 5.51
N PHE A 188 -3.60 -3.96 4.26
CA PHE A 188 -4.57 -2.93 3.92
C PHE A 188 -5.95 -3.29 4.51
N ASP A 189 -6.52 -2.41 5.34
CA ASP A 189 -7.78 -2.64 6.03
C ASP A 189 -8.88 -1.70 5.52
N LEU A 190 -9.77 -2.24 4.68
CA LEU A 190 -10.91 -1.48 4.15
C LEU A 190 -11.99 -1.25 5.22
N GLY A 191 -12.09 -2.14 6.21
CA GLY A 191 -13.08 -2.06 7.28
C GLY A 191 -12.88 -0.88 8.25
N ARG A 192 -11.72 -0.22 8.19
CA ARG A 192 -11.41 0.97 8.99
C ARG A 192 -11.97 2.27 8.45
N GLY A 193 -12.67 2.27 7.32
CA GLY A 193 -13.24 3.50 6.75
C GLY A 193 -14.53 3.25 6.00
N ARG A 194 -15.26 4.34 5.72
CA ARG A 194 -16.42 4.25 4.84
C ARG A 194 -15.94 4.24 3.40
N VAL A 195 -16.18 3.13 2.72
CA VAL A 195 -15.87 3.00 1.28
C VAL A 195 -17.05 3.46 0.45
N GLU A 196 -16.78 4.25 -0.57
CA GLU A 196 -17.76 4.72 -1.56
C GLU A 196 -17.30 4.37 -2.98
N TYR A 197 -18.25 4.04 -3.84
CA TYR A 197 -17.98 3.83 -5.26
C TYR A 197 -17.93 5.17 -5.97
N LEU A 198 -16.83 5.46 -6.67
CA LEU A 198 -16.62 6.71 -7.40
C LEU A 198 -16.77 6.55 -8.92
N GLY A 199 -16.81 5.31 -9.41
CA GLY A 199 -17.03 5.01 -10.84
C GLY A 199 -16.06 4.00 -11.41
N HIS A 200 -15.97 3.98 -12.74
CA HIS A 200 -15.01 3.18 -13.49
C HIS A 200 -13.75 4.01 -13.82
N ALA A 201 -12.62 3.33 -13.92
CA ALA A 201 -11.35 3.93 -14.31
C ALA A 201 -10.50 2.97 -15.14
N VAL A 202 -9.37 3.48 -15.63
CA VAL A 202 -8.33 2.67 -16.27
C VAL A 202 -7.02 2.89 -15.49
N VAL A 203 -6.33 1.80 -15.16
CA VAL A 203 -5.02 1.82 -14.49
C VAL A 203 -4.07 0.89 -15.22
N ALA A 204 -2.90 1.39 -15.63
CA ALA A 204 -1.94 0.65 -16.47
C ALA A 204 -2.59 0.00 -17.71
N GLY A 205 -3.52 0.70 -18.37
CA GLY A 205 -4.24 0.21 -19.54
C GLY A 205 -5.27 -0.90 -19.26
N LYS A 206 -5.56 -1.20 -17.99
CA LYS A 206 -6.54 -2.22 -17.58
C LYS A 206 -7.77 -1.57 -16.93
N PRO A 207 -8.99 -2.09 -17.17
CA PRO A 207 -10.19 -1.61 -16.50
C PRO A 207 -10.12 -1.81 -14.98
N ALA A 208 -10.57 -0.80 -14.25
CA ALA A 208 -10.60 -0.78 -12.79
C ALA A 208 -11.89 -0.16 -12.26
N LEU A 209 -12.23 -0.48 -11.02
CA LEU A 209 -13.17 0.28 -10.22
C LEU A 209 -12.40 1.35 -9.45
N LEU A 210 -12.95 2.56 -9.43
CA LEU A 210 -12.47 3.66 -8.61
C LEU A 210 -13.31 3.72 -7.34
N LEU A 211 -12.65 3.55 -6.20
CA LEU A 211 -13.28 3.57 -4.88
C LEU A 211 -12.67 4.70 -4.06
N GLY A 212 -13.50 5.43 -3.33
CA GLY A 212 -13.09 6.37 -2.30
C GLY A 212 -13.15 5.66 -0.94
N GLN A 213 -12.17 5.88 -0.09
CA GLN A 213 -12.22 5.48 1.31
C GLN A 213 -12.10 6.74 2.15
N LYS A 214 -13.20 7.13 2.81
CA LYS A 214 -13.15 8.17 3.83
C LYS A 214 -12.58 7.56 5.10
N ALA A 215 -11.54 8.19 5.61
CA ALA A 215 -10.88 7.73 6.83
C ALA A 215 -11.85 7.69 8.01
N ALA A 216 -11.71 6.69 8.87
CA ALA A 216 -12.07 6.86 10.28
C ALA A 216 -10.85 7.43 11.01
N ASP A 217 -11.10 8.29 11.99
CA ASP A 217 -10.06 8.84 12.86
C ASP A 217 -8.94 9.59 12.09
N ASP A 218 -7.68 9.46 12.52
CA ASP A 218 -6.49 10.18 12.00
C ASP A 218 -5.89 9.57 10.70
N GLU A 219 -6.62 8.70 9.97
CA GLU A 219 -6.13 8.14 8.71
C GLU A 219 -6.32 9.12 7.53
N PRO A 220 -5.49 9.06 6.47
CA PRO A 220 -5.71 9.87 5.28
C PRO A 220 -6.90 9.34 4.46
N ASN A 221 -7.62 10.26 3.81
CA ASN A 221 -8.61 9.87 2.80
C ASN A 221 -7.90 9.20 1.63
N ARG A 222 -8.50 8.16 1.05
CA ARG A 222 -7.87 7.39 -0.05
C ARG A 222 -8.74 7.29 -1.28
N ARG A 223 -8.10 7.22 -2.45
CA ARG A 223 -8.70 6.67 -3.67
C ARG A 223 -7.96 5.40 -4.07
N LEU A 224 -8.74 4.38 -4.44
CA LEU A 224 -8.26 3.04 -4.74
C LEU A 224 -8.68 2.66 -6.15
N TRP A 225 -7.72 2.18 -6.94
CA TRP A 225 -7.98 1.60 -8.26
C TRP A 225 -7.90 0.08 -8.14
N VAL A 226 -9.06 -0.57 -8.12
CA VAL A 226 -9.17 -2.02 -8.02
C VAL A 226 -9.38 -2.61 -9.40
N ARG A 227 -8.41 -3.38 -9.89
CA ARG A 227 -8.51 -4.03 -11.21
C ARG A 227 -9.70 -4.98 -11.28
N THR A 228 -10.49 -4.92 -12.34
CA THR A 228 -11.69 -5.75 -12.47
C THR A 228 -11.39 -7.22 -12.80
N ASP A 229 -10.26 -7.48 -13.47
CA ASP A 229 -9.83 -8.82 -13.90
C ASP A 229 -9.22 -9.64 -12.77
N THR A 230 -8.33 -9.03 -11.98
CA THR A 230 -7.60 -9.72 -10.89
C THR A 230 -8.16 -9.42 -9.51
N ARG A 231 -8.96 -8.35 -9.36
CA ARG A 231 -9.47 -7.85 -8.08
C ARG A 231 -8.35 -7.50 -7.09
N VAL A 232 -7.24 -6.97 -7.60
CA VAL A 232 -6.15 -6.42 -6.77
C VAL A 232 -6.18 -4.90 -6.84
N ILE A 233 -5.74 -4.24 -5.76
CA ILE A 233 -5.46 -2.81 -5.80
C ILE A 233 -4.20 -2.61 -6.64
N ALA A 234 -4.30 -1.80 -7.69
CA ALA A 234 -3.17 -1.46 -8.55
C ALA A 234 -2.63 -0.05 -8.26
N ARG A 235 -3.44 0.82 -7.66
CA ARG A 235 -3.02 2.17 -7.24
C ARG A 235 -3.79 2.61 -6.00
N VAL A 236 -3.08 3.30 -5.12
CA VAL A 236 -3.63 4.03 -3.99
C VAL A 236 -3.17 5.47 -4.11
N GLU A 237 -4.06 6.42 -3.88
CA GLU A 237 -3.72 7.81 -3.65
C GLU A 237 -4.26 8.23 -2.30
N GLU A 238 -3.42 8.90 -1.52
CA GLU A 238 -3.79 9.48 -0.23
C GLU A 238 -3.92 10.99 -0.35
N TYR A 239 -4.90 11.54 0.35
CA TYR A 239 -5.26 12.95 0.34
C TYR A 239 -5.32 13.44 1.78
N ALA A 240 -4.81 14.65 2.01
CA ALA A 240 -5.03 15.37 3.25
C ALA A 240 -6.42 16.05 3.20
N GLU A 241 -6.44 17.36 2.96
CA GLU A 241 -7.67 18.16 2.93
C GLU A 241 -8.21 18.36 1.51
N ASP A 242 -7.32 18.52 0.52
CA ASP A 242 -7.68 18.73 -0.89
C ASP A 242 -7.91 17.39 -1.61
N PRO A 243 -9.15 17.07 -2.05
CA PRO A 243 -9.47 15.82 -2.73
C PRO A 243 -8.96 15.75 -4.19
N GLU A 244 -8.43 16.84 -4.73
CA GLU A 244 -7.88 16.88 -6.10
C GLU A 244 -6.36 16.74 -6.11
N LYS A 245 -5.69 16.99 -4.98
CA LYS A 245 -4.23 16.98 -4.87
C LYS A 245 -3.75 15.87 -3.92
N PRO A 246 -3.38 14.69 -4.45
CA PRO A 246 -2.85 13.64 -3.60
C PRO A 246 -1.52 14.08 -2.97
N THR A 247 -1.34 13.75 -1.70
CA THR A 247 -0.09 13.97 -0.96
C THR A 247 0.87 12.81 -1.14
N ARG A 248 0.33 11.61 -1.38
CA ARG A 248 1.09 10.38 -1.54
C ARG A 248 0.43 9.46 -2.55
N ARG A 249 1.24 8.71 -3.29
CA ARG A 249 0.77 7.72 -4.27
C ARG A 249 1.50 6.41 -4.10
N LEU A 250 0.77 5.31 -4.15
CA LEU A 250 1.32 3.96 -4.26
C LEU A 250 0.85 3.35 -5.58
N VAL A 251 1.78 2.73 -6.31
CA VAL A 251 1.51 1.96 -7.53
C VAL A 251 1.97 0.53 -7.29
N LEU A 252 1.04 -0.41 -7.41
CA LEU A 252 1.22 -1.83 -7.09
C LEU A 252 1.21 -2.62 -8.40
N ASP A 253 2.37 -3.10 -8.79
CA ASP A 253 2.64 -3.74 -10.07
C ASP A 253 3.16 -5.17 -9.90
N ASP A 254 3.22 -5.90 -11.03
CA ASP A 254 3.75 -7.26 -11.13
C ASP A 254 3.11 -8.22 -10.12
N ALA A 255 1.78 -8.32 -10.15
CA ALA A 255 1.04 -9.18 -9.25
C ALA A 255 1.28 -10.66 -9.59
N VAL A 256 1.85 -11.40 -8.64
CA VAL A 256 2.09 -12.84 -8.75
C VAL A 256 1.21 -13.63 -7.79
N ARG A 257 1.02 -14.91 -8.10
CA ARG A 257 0.29 -15.83 -7.23
C ARG A 257 1.23 -16.40 -6.18
N VAL A 258 0.87 -16.24 -4.92
CA VAL A 258 1.54 -16.82 -3.75
C VAL A 258 0.50 -17.63 -2.98
N GLY A 259 0.59 -18.96 -3.04
CA GLY A 259 -0.49 -19.83 -2.57
C GLY A 259 -1.82 -19.55 -3.30
N VAL A 260 -2.86 -19.21 -2.55
CA VAL A 260 -4.18 -18.83 -3.08
C VAL A 260 -4.35 -17.31 -3.29
N HIS A 261 -3.34 -16.52 -2.92
CA HIS A 261 -3.39 -15.07 -2.92
C HIS A 261 -2.66 -14.46 -4.12
N LEU A 262 -3.14 -13.31 -4.61
CA LEU A 262 -2.37 -12.47 -5.53
C LEU A 262 -1.70 -11.35 -4.74
N ARG A 263 -0.40 -11.18 -4.95
CA ARG A 263 0.45 -10.24 -4.22
C ARG A 263 1.29 -9.42 -5.21
N PRO A 264 1.39 -8.10 -5.06
CA PRO A 264 2.29 -7.30 -5.89
C PRO A 264 3.74 -7.68 -5.59
N ARG A 265 4.59 -7.79 -6.61
CA ARG A 265 6.05 -7.90 -6.40
C ARG A 265 6.74 -6.55 -6.42
N ARG A 266 6.11 -5.54 -7.01
CA ARG A 266 6.71 -4.23 -7.18
C ARG A 266 5.77 -3.17 -6.66
N ILE A 267 6.25 -2.34 -5.73
CA ILE A 267 5.47 -1.25 -5.15
C ILE A 267 6.29 0.02 -5.29
N LEU A 268 5.82 0.96 -6.11
CA LEU A 268 6.36 2.31 -6.16
C LEU A 268 5.55 3.22 -5.25
N ILE A 269 6.22 3.92 -4.35
CA ILE A 269 5.64 4.83 -3.38
C ILE A 269 6.23 6.20 -3.62
N GLU A 270 5.38 7.20 -3.84
CA GLU A 270 5.75 8.58 -4.10
C GLU A 270 5.20 9.45 -2.98
N ASP A 271 6.07 10.21 -2.32
CA ASP A 271 5.68 11.36 -1.50
C ASP A 271 5.70 12.59 -2.39
N LEU A 272 4.51 13.04 -2.79
CA LEU A 272 4.34 14.12 -3.77
C LEU A 272 4.63 15.49 -3.16
N ALA A 273 4.53 15.63 -1.83
CA ALA A 273 4.87 16.86 -1.13
C ALA A 273 6.39 17.06 -1.02
N ARG A 274 7.13 15.98 -0.74
CA ARG A 274 8.60 16.01 -0.56
C ARG A 274 9.38 15.67 -1.83
N GLY A 275 8.71 15.22 -2.89
CA GLY A 275 9.33 14.78 -4.14
C GLY A 275 10.20 13.52 -3.98
N MET A 276 9.95 12.75 -2.92
CA MET A 276 10.71 11.54 -2.59
C MET A 276 9.99 10.32 -3.19
N SER A 277 10.75 9.30 -3.58
CA SER A 277 10.15 8.03 -4.00
C SER A 277 10.86 6.83 -3.40
N VAL A 278 10.12 5.74 -3.22
CA VAL A 278 10.62 4.45 -2.76
C VAL A 278 10.10 3.37 -3.68
N LEU A 279 11.00 2.51 -4.13
CA LEU A 279 10.64 1.30 -4.86
C LEU A 279 10.91 0.09 -3.97
N VAL A 280 9.86 -0.67 -3.69
CA VAL A 280 9.93 -1.96 -3.00
C VAL A 280 9.81 -3.07 -4.03
N GLU A 281 10.78 -3.99 -4.05
CA GLU A 281 10.80 -5.15 -4.92
C GLU A 281 10.85 -6.42 -4.06
N ILE A 282 9.79 -7.22 -4.10
CA ILE A 282 9.65 -8.47 -3.35
C ILE A 282 10.21 -9.62 -4.20
N GLU A 283 11.37 -10.13 -3.78
CA GLU A 283 12.10 -11.18 -4.47
C GLU A 283 11.55 -12.56 -4.10
N SER A 284 11.23 -12.79 -2.83
CA SER A 284 10.52 -13.99 -2.36
C SER A 284 9.38 -13.65 -1.40
N HIS A 285 8.33 -14.46 -1.46
CA HIS A 285 7.17 -14.37 -0.59
C HIS A 285 6.70 -15.78 -0.24
N GLU A 286 6.74 -16.11 1.05
CA GLU A 286 6.30 -17.37 1.62
C GLU A 286 5.07 -17.14 2.51
N ILE A 287 4.12 -18.06 2.48
CA ILE A 287 2.95 -18.10 3.36
C ILE A 287 3.01 -19.40 4.16
N ASN A 288 2.60 -19.35 5.43
CA ASN A 288 2.85 -20.40 6.44
C ASN A 288 4.36 -20.56 6.70
N ALA A 289 5.05 -19.44 6.90
CA ALA A 289 6.50 -19.38 7.05
C ALA A 289 7.05 -19.98 8.36
N GLY A 290 6.18 -20.52 9.23
CA GLY A 290 6.52 -21.13 10.50
C GLY A 290 6.85 -20.13 11.60
N THR A 291 6.23 -18.94 11.63
CA THR A 291 6.54 -17.89 12.63
C THR A 291 5.89 -18.12 13.99
N ALA A 292 5.25 -19.27 14.21
CA ALA A 292 4.56 -19.59 15.47
C ALA A 292 5.49 -19.64 16.68
N GLY A 293 6.77 -19.96 16.48
CA GLY A 293 7.79 -19.98 17.54
C GLY A 293 8.49 -18.64 17.78
N ILE A 294 8.14 -17.59 17.04
CA ILE A 294 8.77 -16.27 17.16
C ILE A 294 7.90 -15.41 18.08
N SER A 295 8.49 -14.89 19.17
CA SER A 295 7.85 -13.82 19.95
C SER A 295 7.84 -12.54 19.11
N PHE A 296 6.83 -11.69 19.28
CA PHE A 296 6.79 -10.36 18.66
C PHE A 296 6.87 -9.32 19.77
N GLY A 297 7.90 -9.42 20.60
CA GLY A 297 8.18 -8.46 21.67
C GLY A 297 9.38 -7.57 21.36
N PRO A 298 9.52 -6.40 22.01
CA PRO A 298 10.66 -5.49 21.79
C PRO A 298 12.04 -6.14 22.02
N GLU A 299 12.11 -7.19 22.84
CA GLU A 299 13.30 -8.01 23.08
C GLU A 299 13.81 -8.72 21.82
N GLU A 300 12.91 -9.05 20.90
CA GLU A 300 13.21 -9.77 19.65
C GLU A 300 13.86 -8.88 18.60
N LEU A 301 13.76 -7.56 18.74
CA LEU A 301 14.39 -6.61 17.83
C LEU A 301 15.91 -6.72 17.84
N LYS A 302 16.51 -7.02 19.00
CA LYS A 302 17.94 -7.25 19.11
C LYS A 302 18.31 -8.59 18.47
N ALA A 303 17.61 -9.66 18.83
CA ALA A 303 17.84 -11.00 18.30
C ALA A 303 17.66 -11.07 16.77
N ALA A 304 16.70 -10.32 16.22
CA ALA A 304 16.46 -10.23 14.78
C ALA A 304 17.66 -9.71 13.98
N LEU A 305 18.52 -8.91 14.64
CA LEU A 305 19.78 -8.43 14.07
C LEU A 305 20.97 -9.35 14.41
N ASP A 306 20.85 -10.32 15.31
CA ASP A 306 21.97 -11.26 15.55
C ASP A 306 21.98 -12.42 14.54
N ILE A 307 20.90 -12.57 13.77
CA ILE A 307 20.81 -13.54 12.68
C ILE A 307 21.61 -13.02 11.47
N PRO A 308 22.59 -13.78 10.95
CA PRO A 308 23.42 -13.39 9.81
C PRO A 308 22.65 -13.18 8.51
#